data_AF-K1U8I6-F1
#
_entry.id   AF-K1U8I6-F1
#
_cell.length_a   1.000
_cell.length_b   1.000
_cell.length_c   1.000
_cell.angle_alpha   90.00
_cell.angle_beta   90.00
_cell.angle_gamma   90.00
#
_symmetry.space_group_name_H-M   'P 1'
#
loop_
_entity.id
_entity.type
_entity.pdbx_description
1 polymer ?
#
loop_
_entity_poly.entity_id
_entity_poly.type
_entity_poly.pdbx_seq_one_letter_code
_entity_poly.pdbx_strand_id
1 'polypeptide(L)'
;EREGAKGQALAKHINEITDKLKLAEEETQRYYRNVGNYYNSMMQAADDLQGTEFFGMDIVNDTEVSNIIKLAQNMDGLTDKLKAFGKTAIGLVMNPYFAALAGVVGVGMTFKWFYDYNKGLLEATRLTREFTGYTGEALETMRNSIAATADTMGKDFKDVLGTADNLMANFHLSGEQAMDVINKGFASGADLSGDMLQKIQQYAPTFHDAGISADQMVAIIQQTRSGIFSDKGLDIIDMASKKIREMSSGTASSLDAIGISSKQVQEDLAKGTKSTFDVIQEVSTKMKNFGADSQQVGDVLKNVFGKQGAQAGIQLIEQLDTMSTSLDEVKKQTGTWGDVQLENIKLQKELNTYMSS
;
A
#
# COMPACT_ATOMS: atom_id res chain seq x y z
N GLU A 1 -22.19 -23.86 15.36
CA GLU A 1 -22.92 -22.64 15.76
C GLU A 1 -22.02 -21.40 15.96
N ARG A 2 -20.93 -21.47 16.73
CA ARG A 2 -20.01 -20.32 16.95
C ARG A 2 -19.36 -19.75 15.68
N GLU A 3 -18.99 -20.59 14.71
CA GLU A 3 -18.42 -20.12 13.44
C GLU A 3 -19.46 -19.47 12.52
N GLY A 4 -20.69 -19.97 12.52
CA GLY A 4 -21.81 -19.38 11.77
C GLY A 4 -22.16 -17.97 12.24
N ALA A 5 -22.13 -17.72 13.56
CA ALA A 5 -22.36 -16.39 14.13
C ALA A 5 -21.25 -15.39 13.79
N LYS A 6 -19.98 -15.83 13.79
CA LYS A 6 -18.83 -15.00 13.37
C LYS A 6 -18.92 -14.64 11.88
N GLY A 7 -19.27 -15.59 11.02
CA GLY A 7 -19.45 -15.36 9.58
C GLY A 7 -20.59 -14.38 9.28
N GLN A 8 -21.69 -14.41 10.03
CA GLN A 8 -22.80 -13.46 9.90
C GLN A 8 -22.41 -12.04 10.34
N ALA A 9 -21.65 -11.89 11.42
CA ALA A 9 -21.15 -10.60 11.88
C ALA A 9 -20.17 -9.98 10.87
N LEU A 10 -19.23 -10.78 10.36
CA LEU A 10 -18.28 -10.36 9.33
C LEU A 10 -19.03 -9.92 8.05
N ALA A 11 -20.01 -10.71 7.60
CA ALA A 11 -20.82 -10.38 6.44
C ALA A 11 -21.59 -9.05 6.58
N LYS A 12 -22.15 -8.78 7.76
CA LYS A 12 -22.81 -7.50 8.04
C LYS A 12 -21.82 -6.33 7.94
N HIS A 13 -20.64 -6.48 8.52
CA HIS A 13 -19.61 -5.43 8.51
C HIS A 13 -19.10 -5.15 7.09
N ILE A 14 -18.90 -6.20 6.28
CA ILE A 14 -18.53 -6.07 4.86
C ILE A 14 -19.52 -5.20 4.08
N ASN A 15 -20.82 -5.36 4.32
CA ASN A 15 -21.85 -4.55 3.65
C ASN A 15 -21.77 -3.08 4.03
N GLU A 16 -21.65 -2.81 5.33
CA GLU A 16 -21.55 -1.45 5.83
C GLU A 16 -20.34 -0.73 5.24
N ILE A 17 -19.20 -1.40 5.10
CA ILE A 17 -18.01 -0.83 4.45
C ILE A 17 -18.22 -0.66 2.95
N THR A 18 -18.81 -1.65 2.27
CA THR A 18 -19.07 -1.57 0.82
C THR A 18 -19.94 -0.36 0.48
N ASP A 19 -20.98 -0.10 1.26
CA ASP A 19 -21.86 1.05 1.06
C ASP A 19 -21.15 2.37 1.40
N LYS A 20 -20.35 2.41 2.48
CA LYS A 20 -19.51 3.58 2.79
C LYS A 20 -18.50 3.88 1.68
N LEU A 21 -17.90 2.86 1.06
CA LEU A 21 -16.93 3.04 -0.03
C LEU A 21 -17.60 3.63 -1.27
N LYS A 22 -18.79 3.16 -1.63
CA LYS A 22 -19.55 3.73 -2.76
C LYS A 22 -19.84 5.21 -2.52
N LEU A 23 -20.33 5.55 -1.33
CA LEU A 23 -20.61 6.95 -0.96
C LEU A 23 -19.34 7.80 -0.99
N ALA A 24 -18.23 7.32 -0.42
CA ALA A 24 -16.96 8.04 -0.40
C ALA A 24 -16.37 8.22 -1.82
N GLU A 25 -16.54 7.24 -2.71
CA GLU A 25 -16.14 7.33 -4.11
C GLU A 25 -16.98 8.35 -4.89
N GLU A 26 -18.30 8.39 -4.66
CA GLU A 26 -19.20 9.39 -5.21
C GLU A 26 -18.85 10.81 -4.75
N GLU A 27 -18.64 11.00 -3.44
CA GLU A 27 -18.26 12.29 -2.85
C GLU A 27 -16.92 12.81 -3.38
N THR A 28 -15.98 11.91 -3.67
CA THR A 28 -14.64 12.28 -4.15
C THR A 28 -14.50 12.25 -5.67
N GLN A 29 -15.58 11.94 -6.40
CA GLN A 29 -15.58 11.72 -7.86
C GLN A 29 -14.58 10.65 -8.33
N ARG A 30 -14.27 9.68 -7.47
CA ARG A 30 -13.29 8.61 -7.72
C ARG A 30 -13.99 7.29 -7.95
N TYR A 31 -14.53 7.13 -9.14
CA TYR A 31 -15.39 6.02 -9.55
C TYR A 31 -14.60 4.75 -9.91
N TYR A 32 -13.86 4.18 -8.97
CA TYR A 32 -13.13 2.92 -9.19
C TYR A 32 -14.08 1.72 -9.35
N ARG A 33 -15.30 1.80 -8.79
CA ARG A 33 -16.28 0.69 -8.77
C ARG A 33 -17.60 1.00 -9.48
N ASN A 34 -17.65 2.04 -10.32
CA ASN A 34 -18.89 2.44 -10.96
C ASN A 34 -19.26 1.52 -12.12
N VAL A 35 -19.97 0.44 -11.81
CA VAL A 35 -20.95 -0.16 -12.71
C VAL A 35 -22.18 -0.51 -11.90
N GLY A 36 -23.25 0.25 -12.17
CA GLY A 36 -24.60 -0.13 -11.79
C GLY A 36 -24.87 -1.56 -12.24
N ASN A 37 -25.28 -2.37 -11.27
CA ASN A 37 -25.78 -3.72 -11.43
C ASN A 37 -24.76 -4.86 -11.31
N TYR A 38 -24.23 -5.01 -10.09
CA TYR A 38 -23.56 -6.23 -9.62
C TYR A 38 -24.36 -7.51 -9.92
N TYR A 39 -25.71 -7.47 -9.94
CA TYR A 39 -26.53 -8.64 -10.25
C TYR A 39 -26.52 -9.00 -11.76
N ASN A 40 -26.43 -8.01 -12.65
CA ASN A 40 -26.35 -8.27 -14.09
C ASN A 40 -24.95 -8.66 -14.54
N SER A 41 -23.88 -8.05 -14.00
CA SER A 41 -22.50 -8.49 -14.27
C SER A 41 -22.28 -9.90 -13.72
N MET A 42 -22.97 -10.24 -12.64
CA MET A 42 -23.06 -11.60 -12.13
C MET A 42 -23.66 -12.58 -13.16
N MET A 43 -24.78 -12.24 -13.76
CA MET A 43 -25.43 -13.12 -14.74
C MET A 43 -24.66 -13.23 -16.06
N GLN A 44 -23.94 -12.18 -16.45
CA GLN A 44 -23.14 -12.14 -17.67
C GLN A 44 -21.85 -12.97 -17.56
N ALA A 45 -21.17 -12.96 -16.41
CA ALA A 45 -20.03 -13.82 -16.14
C ALA A 45 -20.41 -15.31 -16.04
N ALA A 46 -21.65 -15.62 -15.62
CA ALA A 46 -22.17 -16.98 -15.64
C ALA A 46 -22.44 -17.49 -17.08
N ASP A 47 -22.85 -16.61 -17.99
CA ASP A 47 -23.04 -16.94 -19.42
C ASP A 47 -21.71 -17.14 -20.16
N ASP A 48 -20.67 -16.37 -19.85
CA ASP A 48 -19.33 -16.49 -20.45
C ASP A 48 -18.56 -17.77 -20.04
N LEU A 49 -19.07 -18.51 -19.04
CA LEU A 49 -18.50 -19.76 -18.53
C LEU A 49 -19.19 -21.02 -19.07
N GLN A 50 -20.19 -20.86 -19.94
CA GLN A 50 -20.80 -21.99 -20.65
C GLN A 50 -19.73 -22.70 -21.50
N GLY A 51 -19.49 -24.00 -21.25
CA GLY A 51 -18.56 -24.83 -22.02
C GLY A 51 -17.14 -24.98 -21.47
N THR A 52 -16.83 -24.50 -20.27
CA THR A 52 -15.55 -24.80 -19.60
C THR A 52 -15.60 -26.16 -18.88
N GLU A 53 -14.87 -27.16 -19.37
CA GLU A 53 -14.75 -28.46 -18.71
C GLU A 53 -13.74 -28.43 -17.55
N PHE A 54 -14.10 -29.06 -16.43
CA PHE A 54 -13.20 -29.24 -15.28
C PHE A 54 -13.17 -30.71 -14.87
N PHE A 55 -12.02 -31.37 -15.04
CA PHE A 55 -11.86 -32.82 -14.86
C PHE A 55 -12.89 -33.67 -15.63
N GLY A 56 -13.30 -33.22 -16.81
CA GLY A 56 -14.30 -33.91 -17.64
C GLY A 56 -15.74 -33.82 -17.08
N MET A 57 -16.01 -32.91 -16.15
CA MET A 57 -17.36 -32.59 -15.69
C MET A 57 -17.81 -31.23 -16.23
N ASP A 58 -19.02 -31.21 -16.78
CA ASP A 58 -19.67 -30.06 -17.40
C ASP A 58 -20.30 -29.19 -16.29
N ILE A 59 -19.86 -27.92 -16.20
CA ILE A 59 -20.12 -27.09 -15.02
C ILE A 59 -21.51 -26.42 -15.03
N VAL A 60 -22.16 -26.29 -16.20
CA VAL A 60 -23.29 -25.35 -16.35
C VAL A 60 -24.55 -25.97 -16.96
N ASN A 61 -24.62 -27.29 -17.13
CA ASN A 61 -25.86 -27.95 -17.55
C ASN A 61 -26.69 -28.44 -16.34
N ASP A 62 -27.03 -27.54 -15.42
CA ASP A 62 -28.38 -27.50 -14.83
C ASP A 62 -28.54 -26.28 -13.93
N THR A 63 -29.61 -25.55 -14.18
CA THR A 63 -30.12 -24.45 -13.37
C THR A 63 -30.44 -24.94 -11.95
N GLU A 64 -30.16 -24.07 -10.96
CA GLU A 64 -30.43 -24.23 -9.52
C GLU A 64 -29.49 -25.15 -8.74
N VAL A 65 -28.89 -24.61 -7.66
CA VAL A 65 -28.56 -25.14 -6.29
C VAL A 65 -28.22 -26.65 -6.07
N SER A 66 -28.77 -27.56 -6.88
CA SER A 66 -28.59 -29.01 -6.95
C SER A 66 -27.14 -29.49 -6.95
N ASN A 67 -26.22 -28.80 -7.63
CA ASN A 67 -24.83 -29.29 -7.76
C ASN A 67 -23.97 -29.09 -6.49
N ILE A 68 -24.26 -28.07 -5.66
CA ILE A 68 -23.64 -27.89 -4.33
C ILE A 68 -24.07 -29.02 -3.39
N ILE A 69 -25.36 -29.39 -3.46
CA ILE A 69 -25.93 -30.48 -2.66
C ILE A 69 -25.33 -31.83 -3.11
N LYS A 70 -25.17 -32.05 -4.43
CA LYS A 70 -24.50 -33.26 -4.96
C LYS A 70 -23.03 -33.35 -4.57
N LEU A 71 -22.31 -32.23 -4.53
CA LEU A 71 -20.92 -32.20 -4.08
C LEU A 71 -20.81 -32.48 -2.58
N ALA A 72 -21.72 -31.94 -1.77
CA ALA A 72 -21.84 -32.26 -0.34
C ALA A 72 -22.23 -33.73 -0.09
N GLN A 73 -23.02 -34.33 -0.98
CA GLN A 73 -23.48 -35.73 -0.90
C GLN A 73 -22.43 -36.74 -1.41
N ASN A 74 -21.59 -36.38 -2.39
CA ASN A 74 -20.53 -37.24 -2.92
C ASN A 74 -19.21 -37.18 -2.12
N MET A 75 -19.19 -36.44 -1.00
CA MET A 75 -18.02 -36.36 -0.11
C MET A 75 -17.80 -37.61 0.74
N ASP A 76 -18.63 -38.66 0.62
CA ASP A 76 -18.54 -39.84 1.49
C ASP A 76 -17.26 -40.67 1.33
N GLY A 77 -16.58 -40.57 0.18
CA GLY A 77 -15.32 -41.26 -0.12
C GLY A 77 -14.02 -40.47 0.13
N LEU A 78 -14.09 -39.21 0.58
CA LEU A 78 -12.89 -38.40 0.87
C LEU A 78 -12.47 -38.50 2.34
N THR A 79 -11.17 -38.28 2.63
CA THR A 79 -10.66 -38.23 4.01
C THR A 79 -11.31 -37.10 4.80
N ASP A 80 -11.46 -37.27 6.12
CA ASP A 80 -12.22 -36.35 6.99
C ASP A 80 -11.76 -34.89 6.91
N LYS A 81 -10.47 -34.65 6.64
CA LYS A 81 -9.91 -33.29 6.43
C LYS A 81 -10.43 -32.62 5.16
N LEU A 82 -10.56 -33.37 4.07
CA LEU A 82 -11.17 -32.89 2.83
C LEU A 82 -12.69 -32.70 2.99
N LYS A 83 -13.34 -33.51 3.84
CA LYS A 83 -14.76 -33.33 4.17
C LYS A 83 -15.02 -32.02 4.93
N ALA A 84 -14.16 -31.69 5.89
CA ALA A 84 -14.24 -30.43 6.64
C ALA A 84 -13.96 -29.22 5.73
N PHE A 85 -12.90 -29.31 4.91
CA PHE A 85 -12.52 -28.31 3.92
C PHE A 85 -13.66 -27.97 2.94
N GLY A 86 -14.32 -28.99 2.37
CA GLY A 86 -15.45 -28.78 1.46
C GLY A 86 -16.66 -28.14 2.13
N LYS A 87 -16.97 -28.48 3.39
CA LYS A 87 -18.11 -27.89 4.13
C LYS A 87 -17.89 -26.40 4.45
N THR A 88 -16.68 -26.02 4.83
CA THR A 88 -16.33 -24.61 5.11
C THR A 88 -16.36 -23.77 3.83
N ALA A 89 -15.80 -24.26 2.73
CA ALA A 89 -15.85 -23.59 1.43
C ALA A 89 -17.29 -23.41 0.92
N ILE A 90 -18.14 -24.43 1.06
CA ILE A 90 -19.56 -24.37 0.68
C ILE A 90 -20.33 -23.36 1.55
N GLY A 91 -20.06 -23.31 2.85
CA GLY A 91 -20.70 -22.36 3.77
C GLY A 91 -20.36 -20.90 3.50
N LEU A 92 -19.12 -20.63 3.06
CA LEU A 92 -18.66 -19.28 2.67
C LEU A 92 -19.29 -18.83 1.35
N VAL A 93 -19.32 -19.70 0.34
CA VAL A 93 -19.91 -19.42 -0.98
C VAL A 93 -21.40 -19.14 -0.93
N MET A 94 -22.13 -19.84 -0.06
CA MET A 94 -23.56 -19.61 0.13
C MET A 94 -23.85 -18.31 0.89
N ASN A 95 -22.83 -17.59 1.36
CA ASN A 95 -22.98 -16.26 1.94
C ASN A 95 -22.91 -15.21 0.81
N PRO A 96 -24.01 -14.50 0.50
CA PRO A 96 -24.08 -13.56 -0.64
C PRO A 96 -23.06 -12.41 -0.57
N TYR A 97 -22.47 -12.17 0.60
CA TYR A 97 -21.50 -11.10 0.84
C TYR A 97 -20.05 -11.55 0.65
N PHE A 98 -19.78 -12.86 0.74
CA PHE A 98 -18.51 -13.46 0.36
C PHE A 98 -18.31 -13.40 -1.16
N ALA A 99 -19.38 -13.61 -1.93
CA ALA A 99 -19.37 -13.45 -3.39
C ALA A 99 -19.03 -12.01 -3.82
N ALA A 100 -19.42 -11.00 -3.02
CA ALA A 100 -19.16 -9.59 -3.29
C ALA A 100 -17.69 -9.18 -3.07
N LEU A 101 -16.99 -9.76 -2.08
CA LEU A 101 -15.57 -9.50 -1.83
C LEU A 101 -14.63 -10.20 -2.81
N ALA A 102 -14.98 -11.42 -3.23
CA ALA A 102 -14.14 -12.20 -4.14
C ALA A 102 -14.25 -11.75 -5.61
N GLY A 103 -15.29 -10.98 -5.98
CA GLY A 103 -15.56 -10.60 -7.38
C GLY A 103 -15.89 -11.79 -8.30
N VAL A 104 -16.17 -12.97 -7.72
CA VAL A 104 -16.35 -14.23 -8.45
C VAL A 104 -17.83 -14.50 -8.66
N VAL A 105 -18.24 -14.72 -9.90
CA VAL A 105 -19.65 -15.01 -10.21
C VAL A 105 -19.87 -16.32 -10.97
N GLY A 106 -20.34 -17.32 -10.24
CA GLY A 106 -20.82 -18.57 -10.81
C GLY A 106 -20.50 -19.74 -9.89
N VAL A 107 -21.50 -20.59 -9.62
CA VAL A 107 -21.45 -21.66 -8.62
C VAL A 107 -20.35 -22.70 -8.90
N GLY A 108 -19.90 -22.81 -10.16
CA GLY A 108 -18.81 -23.68 -10.61
C GLY A 108 -17.37 -23.21 -10.33
N MET A 109 -17.16 -21.93 -10.02
CA MET A 109 -15.82 -21.36 -9.77
C MET A 109 -15.29 -21.57 -8.35
N THR A 110 -16.11 -22.13 -7.47
CA THR A 110 -15.95 -22.10 -6.01
C THR A 110 -14.85 -23.01 -5.50
N PHE A 111 -14.71 -24.21 -6.07
CA PHE A 111 -13.62 -25.12 -5.75
C PHE A 111 -12.31 -24.71 -6.38
N LYS A 112 -12.34 -24.18 -7.61
CA LYS A 112 -11.14 -23.66 -8.29
C LYS A 112 -10.57 -22.45 -7.55
N TRP A 113 -11.41 -21.50 -7.14
CA TRP A 113 -10.96 -20.33 -6.39
C TRP A 113 -10.38 -20.71 -5.03
N PHE A 114 -11.03 -21.59 -4.27
CA PHE A 114 -10.49 -22.02 -2.98
C PHE A 114 -9.22 -22.89 -3.17
N TYR A 115 -9.15 -23.70 -4.22
CA TYR A 115 -7.95 -24.44 -4.60
C TYR A 115 -6.80 -23.51 -5.02
N ASP A 116 -7.06 -22.52 -5.86
CA ASP A 116 -6.10 -21.50 -6.30
C ASP A 116 -5.67 -20.61 -5.13
N TYR A 117 -6.58 -20.28 -4.22
CA TYR A 117 -6.29 -19.60 -2.96
C TYR A 117 -5.35 -20.43 -2.09
N ASN A 118 -5.64 -21.72 -1.89
CA ASN A 118 -4.77 -22.63 -1.12
C ASN A 118 -3.41 -22.87 -1.81
N LYS A 119 -3.36 -22.91 -3.14
CA LYS A 119 -2.13 -23.02 -3.93
C LYS A 119 -1.31 -21.73 -3.84
N GLY A 120 -1.95 -20.58 -3.99
CA GLY A 120 -1.36 -19.24 -3.82
C GLY A 120 -0.88 -19.00 -2.39
N LEU A 121 -1.60 -19.51 -1.39
CA LEU A 121 -1.23 -19.50 0.02
C LEU A 121 0.12 -20.17 0.27
N LEU A 122 0.40 -21.30 -0.40
CA LEU A 122 1.69 -21.99 -0.27
C LEU A 122 2.84 -21.13 -0.81
N GLU A 123 2.67 -20.53 -1.99
CA GLU A 123 3.67 -19.65 -2.57
C GLU A 123 3.85 -18.37 -1.75
N ALA A 124 2.75 -17.73 -1.34
CA ALA A 124 2.75 -16.54 -0.48
C ALA A 124 3.41 -16.84 0.87
N THR A 125 3.08 -17.95 1.52
CA THR A 125 3.70 -18.38 2.79
C THR A 125 5.20 -18.62 2.62
N ARG A 126 5.61 -19.25 1.51
CA ARG A 126 7.03 -19.48 1.19
C ARG A 126 7.76 -18.16 1.00
N LEU A 127 7.23 -17.27 0.16
CA LEU A 127 7.83 -15.96 -0.13
C LEU A 127 7.93 -15.08 1.11
N THR A 128 6.85 -14.95 1.88
CA THR A 128 6.87 -14.18 3.13
C THR A 128 7.93 -14.72 4.08
N ARG A 129 8.04 -16.05 4.24
CA ARG A 129 9.08 -16.65 5.08
C ARG A 129 10.50 -16.36 4.57
N GLU A 130 10.72 -16.49 3.27
CA GLU A 130 12.04 -16.28 2.66
C GLU A 130 12.52 -14.83 2.79
N PHE A 131 11.61 -13.87 2.65
CA PHE A 131 11.94 -12.44 2.74
C PHE A 131 12.02 -11.96 4.19
N THR A 132 11.03 -12.28 5.03
CA THR A 132 10.95 -11.70 6.37
C THR A 132 11.57 -12.57 7.48
N GLY A 133 11.84 -13.85 7.20
CA GLY A 133 12.29 -14.82 8.19
C GLY A 133 11.22 -15.24 9.21
N TYR A 134 9.98 -14.74 9.09
CA TYR A 134 8.91 -15.07 10.03
C TYR A 134 8.47 -16.53 9.95
N THR A 135 8.01 -17.06 11.07
CA THR A 135 7.44 -18.40 11.21
C THR A 135 6.19 -18.37 12.10
N GLY A 136 5.40 -19.45 12.11
CA GLY A 136 4.19 -19.56 12.94
C GLY A 136 3.17 -18.44 12.69
N GLU A 137 2.55 -17.97 13.76
CA GLU A 137 1.49 -16.94 13.72
C GLU A 137 1.97 -15.61 13.12
N ALA A 138 3.23 -15.22 13.35
CA ALA A 138 3.80 -14.00 12.77
C ALA A 138 3.91 -14.08 11.24
N LEU A 139 4.23 -15.26 10.71
CA LEU A 139 4.27 -15.50 9.26
C LEU A 139 2.88 -15.40 8.65
N GLU A 140 1.89 -16.04 9.28
CA GLU A 140 0.50 -16.00 8.81
C GLU A 140 -0.07 -14.59 8.86
N THR A 141 0.18 -13.86 9.94
CA THR A 141 -0.25 -12.48 10.12
C THR A 141 0.34 -11.57 9.05
N MET A 142 1.64 -11.68 8.79
CA MET A 142 2.32 -10.90 7.76
C MET A 142 1.79 -11.23 6.36
N ARG A 143 1.74 -12.51 6.01
CA ARG A 143 1.21 -12.99 4.72
C ARG A 143 -0.21 -12.50 4.49
N ASN A 144 -1.10 -12.65 5.47
CA ASN A 144 -2.49 -12.24 5.35
C ASN A 144 -2.63 -10.72 5.23
N SER A 145 -1.75 -9.96 5.88
CA SER A 145 -1.69 -8.50 5.75
C SER A 145 -1.26 -8.05 4.35
N ILE A 146 -0.22 -8.70 3.78
CA ILE A 146 0.25 -8.42 2.42
C ILE A 146 -0.84 -8.77 1.41
N ALA A 147 -1.41 -9.97 1.49
CA ALA A 147 -2.47 -10.42 0.59
C ALA A 147 -3.69 -9.50 0.66
N ALA A 148 -4.13 -9.13 1.86
CA ALA A 148 -5.25 -8.22 2.03
C ALA A 148 -5.02 -6.85 1.37
N THR A 149 -3.82 -6.32 1.50
CA THR A 149 -3.45 -5.04 0.90
C THR A 149 -3.36 -5.15 -0.63
N ALA A 150 -2.71 -6.22 -1.13
CA ALA A 150 -2.57 -6.51 -2.55
C ALA A 150 -3.93 -6.66 -3.24
N ASP A 151 -4.82 -7.49 -2.68
CA ASP A 151 -6.15 -7.74 -3.23
C ASP A 151 -7.01 -6.46 -3.20
N THR A 152 -6.99 -5.72 -2.08
CA THR A 152 -7.82 -4.52 -1.91
C THR A 152 -7.37 -3.38 -2.82
N MET A 153 -6.06 -3.21 -3.00
CA MET A 153 -5.48 -2.10 -3.76
C MET A 153 -5.12 -2.47 -5.20
N GLY A 154 -5.40 -3.70 -5.63
CA GLY A 154 -5.10 -4.19 -6.97
C GLY A 154 -3.60 -4.22 -7.29
N LYS A 155 -2.77 -4.63 -6.33
CA LYS A 155 -1.29 -4.71 -6.45
C LYS A 155 -0.81 -6.16 -6.50
N ASP A 156 0.40 -6.36 -7.01
CA ASP A 156 1.04 -7.67 -6.92
C ASP A 156 1.50 -7.95 -5.48
N PHE A 157 1.30 -9.19 -5.02
CA PHE A 157 1.72 -9.62 -3.69
C PHE A 157 3.22 -9.41 -3.45
N LYS A 158 4.06 -9.68 -4.46
CA LYS A 158 5.52 -9.55 -4.39
C LYS A 158 5.94 -8.09 -4.30
N ASP A 159 5.22 -7.19 -4.96
CA ASP A 159 5.49 -5.75 -4.85
C ASP A 159 5.22 -5.26 -3.43
N VAL A 160 4.06 -5.64 -2.86
CA VAL A 160 3.71 -5.28 -1.47
C VAL A 160 4.68 -5.92 -0.47
N LEU A 161 5.01 -7.20 -0.65
CA LEU A 161 5.99 -7.91 0.19
C LEU A 161 7.37 -7.24 0.11
N GLY A 162 7.85 -6.94 -1.10
CA GLY A 162 9.16 -6.31 -1.32
C GLY A 162 9.22 -4.91 -0.74
N THR A 163 8.15 -4.14 -0.83
CA THR A 163 8.07 -2.82 -0.17
C THR A 163 8.07 -2.96 1.36
N ALA A 164 7.34 -3.93 1.92
CA ALA A 164 7.32 -4.15 3.35
C ALA A 164 8.69 -4.58 3.88
N ASP A 165 9.35 -5.51 3.18
CA ASP A 165 10.72 -5.95 3.47
C ASP A 165 11.72 -4.79 3.41
N ASN A 166 11.64 -3.97 2.36
CA ASN A 166 12.48 -2.79 2.20
C ASN A 166 12.28 -1.78 3.35
N LEU A 167 11.04 -1.57 3.80
CA LEU A 167 10.75 -0.72 4.96
C LEU A 167 11.29 -1.33 6.26
N MET A 168 11.12 -2.65 6.47
CA MET A 168 11.67 -3.34 7.63
C MET A 168 13.19 -3.22 7.70
N ALA A 169 13.87 -3.40 6.56
CA ALA A 169 15.33 -3.36 6.45
C ALA A 169 15.89 -1.95 6.69
N ASN A 170 15.32 -0.92 6.06
CA ASN A 170 15.84 0.44 6.13
C ASN A 170 15.42 1.18 7.40
N PHE A 171 14.18 0.99 7.87
CA PHE A 171 13.63 1.73 9.01
C PHE A 171 13.60 0.92 10.31
N HIS A 172 14.09 -0.32 10.31
CA HIS A 172 14.08 -1.22 11.46
C HIS A 172 12.67 -1.44 12.04
N LEU A 173 11.67 -1.48 11.16
CA LEU A 173 10.27 -1.70 11.51
C LEU A 173 9.98 -3.20 11.67
N SER A 174 8.99 -3.52 12.51
CA SER A 174 8.34 -4.83 12.43
C SER A 174 7.54 -4.95 11.12
N GLY A 175 7.21 -6.17 10.70
CA GLY A 175 6.37 -6.38 9.53
C GLY A 175 4.99 -5.72 9.65
N GLU A 176 4.42 -5.69 10.85
CA GLU A 176 3.16 -4.98 11.10
C GLU A 176 3.30 -3.46 10.95
N GLN A 177 4.40 -2.89 11.46
CA GLN A 177 4.68 -1.45 11.31
C GLN A 177 4.95 -1.08 9.84
N ALA A 178 5.68 -1.92 9.10
CA ALA A 178 5.91 -1.71 7.68
C ALA A 178 4.60 -1.78 6.87
N MET A 179 3.73 -2.75 7.18
CA MET A 179 2.41 -2.83 6.56
C MET A 179 1.50 -1.66 6.96
N ASP A 180 1.58 -1.16 8.19
CA ASP A 180 0.86 0.04 8.61
C ASP A 180 1.26 1.26 7.79
N VAL A 181 2.57 1.49 7.58
CA VAL A 181 3.09 2.56 6.70
C VAL A 181 2.55 2.43 5.28
N ILE A 182 2.58 1.23 4.69
CA ILE A 182 2.06 0.97 3.34
C ILE A 182 0.56 1.27 3.26
N ASN A 183 -0.21 0.76 4.22
CA ASN A 183 -1.67 0.93 4.26
C ASN A 183 -2.06 2.39 4.47
N LYS A 184 -1.34 3.11 5.34
CA LYS A 184 -1.46 4.56 5.51
C LYS A 184 -1.16 5.33 4.22
N GLY A 185 -0.19 4.88 3.42
CA GLY A 185 0.09 5.47 2.11
C GLY A 185 -1.03 5.29 1.11
N PHE A 186 -1.62 4.10 1.05
CA PHE A 186 -2.82 3.87 0.24
C PHE A 186 -3.99 4.74 0.72
N ALA A 187 -4.22 4.80 2.02
CA ALA A 187 -5.29 5.59 2.64
C ALA A 187 -5.11 7.10 2.45
N SER A 188 -3.87 7.59 2.44
CA SER A 188 -3.55 8.99 2.16
C SER A 188 -3.62 9.34 0.66
N GLY A 189 -3.83 8.33 -0.20
CA GLY A 189 -3.91 8.52 -1.66
C GLY A 189 -2.54 8.72 -2.31
N ALA A 190 -1.46 8.31 -1.65
CA ALA A 190 -0.11 8.41 -2.21
C ALA A 190 0.08 7.56 -3.48
N ASP A 191 -0.74 6.53 -3.68
CA ASP A 191 -0.69 5.63 -4.85
C ASP A 191 -1.61 6.03 -6.01
N LEU A 192 -2.11 7.27 -6.05
CA LEU A 192 -3.02 7.68 -7.12
C LEU A 192 -2.34 7.78 -8.50
N SER A 193 -1.01 7.85 -8.54
CA SER A 193 -0.19 7.70 -9.76
C SER A 193 0.22 6.24 -10.03
N GLY A 194 -0.13 5.30 -9.16
CA GLY A 194 0.14 3.87 -9.28
C GLY A 194 1.58 3.42 -8.93
N ASP A 195 2.45 4.36 -8.54
CA ASP A 195 3.89 4.18 -8.37
C ASP A 195 4.38 4.31 -6.91
N MET A 196 3.47 4.33 -5.93
CA MET A 196 3.83 4.54 -4.52
C MET A 196 4.80 3.49 -4.01
N LEU A 197 4.52 2.21 -4.26
CA LEU A 197 5.34 1.09 -3.79
C LEU A 197 6.77 1.18 -4.35
N GLN A 198 6.90 1.57 -5.63
CA GLN A 198 8.19 1.76 -6.30
C GLN A 198 8.95 2.94 -5.70
N LYS A 199 8.28 4.07 -5.47
CA LYS A 199 8.87 5.24 -4.82
C LYS A 199 9.35 4.93 -3.41
N ILE A 200 8.57 4.19 -2.61
CA ILE A 200 9.01 3.74 -1.29
C ILE A 200 10.27 2.90 -1.42
N GLN A 201 10.29 1.87 -2.28
CA GLN A 201 11.45 1.00 -2.46
C GLN A 201 12.71 1.77 -2.90
N GLN A 202 12.53 2.77 -3.78
CA GLN A 202 13.62 3.57 -4.33
C GLN A 202 14.19 4.55 -3.29
N TYR A 203 13.33 5.27 -2.56
CA TYR A 203 13.74 6.39 -1.72
C TYR A 203 13.89 6.05 -0.24
N ALA A 204 13.35 4.93 0.24
CA ALA A 204 13.46 4.50 1.64
C ALA A 204 14.89 4.50 2.20
N PRO A 205 15.93 3.98 1.50
CA PRO A 205 17.29 4.02 2.02
C PRO A 205 17.77 5.45 2.24
N THR A 206 17.63 6.32 1.23
CA THR A 206 18.11 7.70 1.34
C THR A 206 17.26 8.51 2.31
N PHE A 207 15.94 8.28 2.39
CA PHE A 207 15.07 9.02 3.30
C PHE A 207 15.33 8.64 4.76
N HIS A 208 15.56 7.35 5.03
CA HIS A 208 16.05 6.91 6.33
C HIS A 208 17.38 7.59 6.69
N ASP A 209 18.34 7.54 5.77
CA ASP A 209 19.62 8.24 5.89
C ASP A 209 19.45 9.75 6.11
N ALA A 210 18.42 10.33 5.51
CA ALA A 210 18.13 11.74 5.63
C ALA A 210 17.56 12.13 7.00
N GLY A 211 17.17 11.14 7.81
CA GLY A 211 16.46 11.28 9.09
C GLY A 211 14.94 11.48 8.93
N ILE A 212 14.40 11.24 7.74
CA ILE A 212 12.97 11.27 7.46
C ILE A 212 12.40 9.93 7.90
N SER A 213 11.36 9.89 8.74
CA SER A 213 10.70 8.65 9.13
C SER A 213 9.87 8.02 8.00
N ALA A 214 9.52 6.75 8.13
CA ALA A 214 8.72 6.05 7.13
C ALA A 214 7.34 6.71 6.89
N ASP A 215 6.68 7.18 7.96
CA ASP A 215 5.41 7.92 7.87
C ASP A 215 5.61 9.29 7.19
N GLN A 216 6.70 10.00 7.49
CA GLN A 216 7.04 11.26 6.83
C GLN A 216 7.33 11.05 5.34
N MET A 217 8.03 9.97 4.97
CA MET A 217 8.27 9.62 3.57
C MET A 217 6.96 9.44 2.80
N VAL A 218 6.00 8.72 3.37
CA VAL A 218 4.67 8.56 2.75
C VAL A 218 3.94 9.90 2.62
N ALA A 219 4.02 10.77 3.62
CA ALA A 219 3.44 12.12 3.54
C ALA A 219 4.08 12.96 2.42
N ILE A 220 5.39 12.83 2.21
CA ILE A 220 6.12 13.49 1.12
C ILE A 220 5.71 12.91 -0.24
N ILE A 221 5.64 11.59 -0.38
CA ILE A 221 5.19 10.93 -1.61
C ILE A 221 3.77 11.36 -1.96
N GLN A 222 2.86 11.46 -0.99
CA GLN A 222 1.50 11.91 -1.26
C GLN A 222 1.46 13.32 -1.87
N GLN A 223 2.31 14.23 -1.40
CA GLN A 223 2.37 15.60 -1.91
C GLN A 223 2.92 15.69 -3.33
N THR A 224 3.63 14.67 -3.82
CA THR A 224 4.02 14.59 -5.25
C THR A 224 2.80 14.51 -6.17
N ARG A 225 1.69 13.96 -5.66
CA ARG A 225 0.47 13.70 -6.42
C ARG A 225 -0.50 14.88 -6.43
N SER A 226 -0.50 15.72 -5.40
CA SER A 226 -1.34 16.94 -5.39
C SER A 226 -0.88 17.99 -6.41
N GLY A 227 0.24 17.76 -7.11
CA GLY A 227 0.90 18.75 -7.96
C GLY A 227 1.54 19.90 -7.17
N ILE A 228 1.43 19.87 -5.83
CA ILE A 228 2.08 20.81 -4.91
C ILE A 228 3.58 20.59 -4.94
N PHE A 229 4.01 19.34 -5.05
CA PHE A 229 5.40 18.94 -5.18
C PHE A 229 5.56 18.06 -6.42
N SER A 230 6.70 18.12 -7.10
CA SER A 230 6.95 17.26 -8.27
C SER A 230 7.73 16.00 -7.87
N ASP A 231 7.64 14.93 -8.64
CA ASP A 231 8.45 13.71 -8.42
C ASP A 231 9.96 14.00 -8.35
N LYS A 232 10.42 15.02 -9.12
CA LYS A 232 11.80 15.50 -9.09
C LYS A 232 12.23 15.99 -7.71
N GLY A 233 11.26 16.41 -6.89
CA GLY A 233 11.49 16.82 -5.53
C GLY A 233 12.03 15.70 -4.64
N LEU A 234 11.65 14.44 -4.89
CA LEU A 234 12.22 13.28 -4.19
C LEU A 234 13.71 13.11 -4.53
N ASP A 235 14.08 13.27 -5.81
CA ASP A 235 15.48 13.24 -6.26
C ASP A 235 16.29 14.42 -5.70
N ILE A 236 15.66 15.58 -5.52
CA ILE A 236 16.30 16.76 -4.93
C ILE A 236 16.61 16.51 -3.47
N ILE A 237 15.68 15.91 -2.71
CA ILE A 237 15.92 15.52 -1.31
C ILE A 237 17.06 14.51 -1.25
N ASP A 238 17.03 13.47 -2.08
CA ASP A 238 18.11 12.46 -2.16
C ASP A 238 19.48 13.10 -2.42
N MET A 239 19.54 13.99 -3.41
CA MET A 239 20.79 14.67 -3.78
C MET A 239 21.28 15.62 -2.69
N ALA A 240 20.37 16.41 -2.11
CA ALA A 240 20.71 17.35 -1.07
C ALA A 240 21.19 16.65 0.20
N SER A 241 20.53 15.56 0.61
CA SER A 241 20.97 14.74 1.74
C SER A 241 22.37 14.20 1.52
N LYS A 242 22.68 13.70 0.31
CA LYS A 242 24.04 13.26 -0.06
C LYS A 242 25.05 14.40 0.01
N LYS A 243 24.74 15.57 -0.57
CA LYS A 243 25.65 16.72 -0.61
C LYS A 243 25.91 17.33 0.77
N ILE A 244 24.89 17.40 1.61
CA ILE A 244 25.00 17.87 3.00
C ILE A 244 25.84 16.89 3.83
N ARG A 245 25.64 15.59 3.66
CA ARG A 245 26.44 14.55 4.34
C ARG A 245 27.89 14.55 3.88
N GLU A 246 28.13 14.68 2.57
CA GLU A 246 29.47 14.77 1.97
C GLU A 246 30.21 16.04 2.45
N MET A 247 29.46 17.14 2.61
CA MET A 247 29.96 18.46 3.01
C MET A 247 31.23 18.87 2.25
N SER A 248 31.17 18.82 0.91
CA SER A 248 32.26 19.29 0.06
C SER A 248 32.59 20.77 0.33
N SER A 249 33.78 21.23 -0.07
CA SER A 249 34.17 22.65 0.08
C SER A 249 33.16 23.61 -0.56
N GLY A 250 32.60 23.23 -1.71
CA GLY A 250 31.55 23.98 -2.40
C GLY A 250 30.24 24.00 -1.61
N THR A 251 29.83 22.86 -1.05
CA THR A 251 28.64 22.76 -0.19
C THR A 251 28.82 23.66 1.04
N ALA A 252 29.94 23.52 1.75
CA ALA A 252 30.23 24.30 2.96
C ALA A 252 30.22 25.80 2.68
N SER A 253 30.91 26.24 1.62
CA SER A 253 30.96 27.65 1.24
C SER A 253 29.59 28.20 0.85
N SER A 254 28.75 27.39 0.19
CA SER A 254 27.39 27.81 -0.20
C SER A 254 26.47 27.94 1.01
N LEU A 255 26.56 27.03 1.98
CA LEU A 255 25.82 27.11 3.25
C LEU A 255 26.25 28.36 4.04
N ASP A 256 27.55 28.56 4.20
CA ASP A 256 28.09 29.71 4.94
C ASP A 256 27.69 31.04 4.28
N ALA A 257 27.66 31.11 2.95
CA ALA A 257 27.26 32.29 2.18
C ALA A 257 25.78 32.69 2.38
N ILE A 258 24.91 31.74 2.69
CA ILE A 258 23.50 32.01 3.05
C ILE A 258 23.26 32.12 4.56
N GLY A 259 24.33 32.10 5.35
CA GLY A 259 24.30 32.27 6.80
C GLY A 259 23.95 31.00 7.59
N ILE A 260 24.17 29.81 7.01
CA ILE A 260 24.09 28.51 7.70
C ILE A 260 25.52 28.03 7.94
N SER A 261 25.95 27.96 9.20
CA SER A 261 27.30 27.51 9.54
C SER A 261 27.51 26.04 9.16
N SER A 262 28.32 25.80 8.14
CA SER A 262 28.66 24.46 7.64
C SER A 262 29.29 23.59 8.74
N LYS A 263 30.12 24.19 9.59
CA LYS A 263 30.71 23.51 10.76
C LYS A 263 29.67 23.11 11.78
N GLN A 264 28.73 24.01 12.09
CA GLN A 264 27.66 23.69 13.04
C GLN A 264 26.76 22.59 12.49
N VAL A 265 26.45 22.63 11.20
CA VAL A 265 25.71 21.56 10.52
C VAL A 265 26.42 20.22 10.69
N GLN A 266 27.74 20.15 10.43
CA GLN A 266 28.49 18.90 10.61
C GLN A 266 28.45 18.40 12.06
N GLU A 267 28.57 19.30 13.04
CA GLU A 267 28.47 18.94 14.46
C GLU A 267 27.07 18.44 14.83
N ASP A 268 26.01 19.09 14.36
CA ASP A 268 24.62 18.74 14.65
C ASP A 268 24.27 17.38 14.03
N LEU A 269 24.72 17.13 12.80
CA LEU A 269 24.56 15.83 12.13
C LEU A 269 25.31 14.72 12.87
N ALA A 270 26.55 14.98 13.31
CA ALA A 270 27.35 14.00 14.05
C ALA A 270 26.76 13.68 15.43
N LYS A 271 26.12 14.66 16.08
CA LYS A 271 25.43 14.47 17.37
C LYS A 271 24.00 13.91 17.20
N GLY A 272 23.46 13.90 15.98
CA GLY A 272 22.07 13.55 15.69
C GLY A 272 21.05 14.57 16.21
N THR A 273 21.47 15.80 16.50
CA THR A 273 20.56 16.89 16.94
C THR A 273 19.81 17.52 15.78
N LYS A 274 20.32 17.37 14.56
CA LYS A 274 19.62 17.64 13.31
C LYS A 274 19.78 16.46 12.37
N SER A 275 18.75 16.23 11.57
CA SER A 275 18.81 15.37 10.40
C SER A 275 19.30 16.15 9.18
N THR A 276 19.71 15.47 8.10
CA THR A 276 20.02 16.19 6.86
C THR A 276 18.76 16.85 6.28
N PHE A 277 17.58 16.26 6.51
CA PHE A 277 16.31 16.84 6.06
C PHE A 277 15.99 18.15 6.79
N ASP A 278 16.26 18.26 8.10
CA ASP A 278 16.12 19.53 8.84
C ASP A 278 17.01 20.62 8.22
N VAL A 279 18.23 20.25 7.82
CA VAL A 279 19.16 21.16 7.15
C VAL A 279 18.65 21.54 5.76
N ILE A 280 18.05 20.61 5.00
CA ILE A 280 17.42 20.90 3.71
C ILE A 280 16.30 21.94 3.89
N GLN A 281 15.45 21.78 4.90
CA GLN A 281 14.38 22.72 5.19
C GLN A 281 14.94 24.08 5.63
N GLU A 282 16.00 24.11 6.43
CA GLU A 282 16.70 25.34 6.83
C GLU A 282 17.29 26.08 5.62
N VAL A 283 17.96 25.37 4.72
CA VAL A 283 18.50 25.92 3.46
C VAL A 283 17.37 26.51 2.62
N SER A 284 16.29 25.75 2.41
CA SER A 284 15.15 26.15 1.61
C SER A 284 14.48 27.41 2.17
N THR A 285 14.37 27.51 3.49
CA THR A 285 13.85 28.70 4.20
C THR A 285 14.80 29.90 4.05
N LYS A 286 16.11 29.69 4.22
CA LYS A 286 17.10 30.78 4.16
C LYS A 286 17.23 31.35 2.76
N MET A 287 17.12 30.52 1.73
CA MET A 287 17.18 30.94 0.32
C MET A 287 16.12 31.99 -0.03
N LYS A 288 14.94 31.97 0.59
CA LYS A 288 13.87 32.95 0.36
C LYS A 288 14.26 34.41 0.68
N ASN A 289 15.33 34.61 1.46
CA ASN A 289 15.84 35.95 1.79
C ASN A 289 16.75 36.54 0.71
N PHE A 290 17.05 35.77 -0.34
CA PHE A 290 17.93 36.18 -1.43
C PHE A 290 17.12 36.32 -2.72
N GLY A 291 17.57 37.21 -3.62
CA GLY A 291 16.97 37.31 -4.95
C GLY A 291 17.20 36.03 -5.76
N ALA A 292 16.20 35.60 -6.54
CA ALA A 292 16.27 34.37 -7.33
C ALA A 292 17.46 34.33 -8.30
N ASP A 293 17.87 35.48 -8.83
CA ASP A 293 19.02 35.62 -9.76
C ASP A 293 20.36 35.89 -9.04
N SER A 294 20.38 35.83 -7.70
CA SER A 294 21.59 36.06 -6.94
C SER A 294 22.60 34.93 -7.13
N GLN A 295 23.88 35.29 -7.06
CA GLN A 295 24.96 34.30 -7.11
C GLN A 295 24.83 33.27 -5.97
N GLN A 296 24.43 33.72 -4.78
CA GLN A 296 24.23 32.85 -3.61
C GLN A 296 23.19 31.76 -3.88
N VAL A 297 22.04 32.13 -4.46
CA VAL A 297 21.01 31.14 -4.85
C VAL A 297 21.57 30.17 -5.88
N GLY A 298 22.23 30.67 -6.94
CA GLY A 298 22.83 29.82 -7.97
C GLY A 298 23.84 28.80 -7.42
N ASP A 299 24.69 29.24 -6.49
CA ASP A 299 25.69 28.39 -5.84
C ASP A 299 25.04 27.34 -4.94
N VAL A 300 23.99 27.68 -4.19
CA VAL A 300 23.24 26.72 -3.37
C VAL A 300 22.51 25.69 -4.24
N LEU A 301 21.80 26.14 -5.28
CA LEU A 301 21.11 25.26 -6.24
C LEU A 301 22.06 24.20 -6.81
N LYS A 302 23.29 24.61 -7.15
CA LYS A 302 24.31 23.72 -7.73
C LYS A 302 25.01 22.86 -6.69
N ASN A 303 25.48 23.44 -5.60
CA ASN A 303 26.42 22.78 -4.67
C ASN A 303 25.71 22.03 -3.55
N VAL A 304 24.49 22.44 -3.18
CA VAL A 304 23.66 21.74 -2.19
C VAL A 304 22.68 20.80 -2.89
N PHE A 305 21.94 21.27 -3.90
CA PHE A 305 20.91 20.47 -4.56
C PHE A 305 21.36 19.78 -5.87
N GLY A 306 22.62 19.97 -6.27
CA GLY A 306 23.22 19.30 -7.41
C GLY A 306 22.64 19.72 -8.76
N LYS A 307 22.83 18.85 -9.76
CA LYS A 307 22.32 19.08 -11.12
C LYS A 307 20.79 19.14 -11.13
N GLN A 308 20.14 18.32 -10.30
CA GLN A 308 18.70 18.25 -10.14
C GLN A 308 18.14 19.59 -9.65
N GLY A 309 18.71 20.16 -8.59
CA GLY A 309 18.30 21.48 -8.08
C GLY A 309 18.49 22.61 -9.10
N ALA A 310 19.65 22.63 -9.77
CA ALA A 310 19.91 23.62 -10.82
C ALA A 310 18.91 23.55 -11.99
N GLN A 311 18.39 22.37 -12.31
CA GLN A 311 17.39 22.16 -13.36
C GLN A 311 15.95 22.41 -12.91
N ALA A 312 15.65 22.17 -11.64
CA ALA A 312 14.34 22.37 -11.06
C ALA A 312 13.99 23.85 -10.82
N GLY A 313 15.01 24.66 -10.56
CA GLY A 313 14.85 26.08 -10.22
C GLY A 313 14.43 26.30 -8.77
N ILE A 314 14.45 27.58 -8.37
CA ILE A 314 14.27 27.99 -6.97
C ILE A 314 12.90 27.60 -6.38
N GLN A 315 11.83 27.66 -7.19
CA GLN A 315 10.46 27.45 -6.72
C GLN A 315 10.23 26.04 -6.14
N LEU A 316 10.82 25.01 -6.75
CA LEU A 316 10.66 23.64 -6.24
C LEU A 316 11.42 23.43 -4.91
N ILE A 317 12.53 24.14 -4.73
CA ILE A 317 13.31 24.08 -3.48
C ILE A 317 12.62 24.88 -2.38
N GLU A 318 12.05 26.03 -2.70
CA GLU A 318 11.25 26.82 -1.76
C GLU A 318 10.00 26.07 -1.26
N GLN A 319 9.50 25.08 -2.01
CA GLN A 319 8.39 24.24 -1.56
C GLN A 319 8.81 23.20 -0.49
N LEU A 320 10.11 22.86 -0.41
CA LEU A 320 10.62 21.89 0.57
C LEU A 320 10.43 22.36 2.02
N ASP A 321 10.41 23.67 2.27
CA ASP A 321 10.20 24.21 3.62
C ASP A 321 8.72 24.14 4.07
N THR A 322 7.78 24.24 3.13
CA THR A 322 6.34 24.17 3.38
C THR A 322 5.76 22.76 3.27
N MET A 323 6.60 21.79 2.90
CA MET A 323 6.19 20.41 2.71
C MET A 323 5.74 19.81 4.05
N SER A 324 4.49 19.37 4.13
CA SER A 324 3.99 18.74 5.35
C SER A 324 4.60 17.36 5.50
N THR A 325 5.28 17.12 6.61
CA THR A 325 5.73 15.76 6.93
C THR A 325 4.69 15.01 7.78
N SER A 326 3.53 15.61 8.04
CA SER A 326 2.49 15.05 8.91
C SER A 326 1.51 14.21 8.10
N LEU A 327 1.60 12.89 8.27
CA LEU A 327 0.69 11.96 7.62
C LEU A 327 -0.78 12.22 8.01
N ASP A 328 -1.06 12.67 9.24
CA ASP A 328 -2.41 13.00 9.68
C ASP A 328 -3.00 14.22 8.94
N GLU A 329 -2.18 15.23 8.64
CA GLU A 329 -2.60 16.35 7.81
C GLU A 329 -2.91 15.91 6.39
N VAL A 330 -2.08 15.00 5.87
CA VAL A 330 -2.23 14.45 4.54
C VAL A 330 -3.48 13.56 4.44
N LYS A 331 -3.77 12.74 5.46
CA LYS A 331 -5.00 11.94 5.54
C LYS A 331 -6.27 12.78 5.56
N LYS A 332 -6.25 13.98 6.16
CA LYS A 332 -7.40 14.90 6.09
C LYS A 332 -7.76 15.29 4.65
N GLN A 333 -6.81 15.27 3.73
CA GLN A 333 -7.05 15.57 2.32
C GLN A 333 -7.77 14.43 1.58
N THR A 334 -7.65 13.17 2.05
CA THR A 334 -8.42 12.04 1.52
C THR A 334 -9.76 11.85 2.22
N GLY A 335 -9.93 12.42 3.41
CA GLY A 335 -11.20 12.40 4.14
C GLY A 335 -11.70 11.00 4.42
N THR A 336 -13.03 10.82 4.44
CA THR A 336 -13.69 9.55 4.74
C THR A 336 -13.24 8.40 3.84
N TRP A 337 -12.85 8.69 2.59
CA TRP A 337 -12.37 7.66 1.66
C TRP A 337 -11.17 6.89 2.22
N GLY A 338 -10.18 7.60 2.78
CA GLY A 338 -8.97 6.96 3.29
C GLY A 338 -9.24 6.02 4.46
N ASP A 339 -10.11 6.44 5.38
CA ASP A 339 -10.45 5.63 6.56
C ASP A 339 -11.23 4.38 6.18
N VAL A 340 -12.15 4.48 5.21
CA VAL A 340 -12.92 3.32 4.75
C VAL A 340 -12.03 2.33 3.96
N GLN A 341 -11.01 2.79 3.25
CA GLN A 341 -10.03 1.89 2.61
C GLN A 341 -9.21 1.09 3.64
N LEU A 342 -8.76 1.73 4.73
CA LEU A 342 -8.09 1.03 5.83
C LEU A 342 -9.01 -0.01 6.47
N GLU A 343 -10.29 0.34 6.65
CA GLU A 343 -11.30 -0.57 7.19
C GLU A 343 -11.51 -1.77 6.25
N ASN A 344 -11.50 -1.56 4.93
CA ASN A 344 -11.60 -2.62 3.92
C ASN A 344 -10.39 -3.57 3.93
N ILE A 345 -9.16 -3.03 3.96
CA ILE A 345 -7.93 -3.83 4.07
C ILE A 345 -7.96 -4.69 5.35
N LYS A 346 -8.43 -4.12 6.47
CA LYS A 346 -8.56 -4.85 7.73
C LYS A 346 -9.55 -6.01 7.63
N LEU A 347 -10.72 -5.79 7.01
CA LEU A 347 -11.69 -6.87 6.79
C LEU A 347 -11.14 -7.97 5.89
N GLN A 348 -10.44 -7.60 4.81
CA GLN A 348 -9.81 -8.58 3.92
C GLN A 348 -8.74 -9.40 4.66
N LYS A 349 -8.00 -8.79 5.59
CA LYS A 349 -7.05 -9.50 6.46
C LYS A 349 -7.75 -10.47 7.41
N GLU A 350 -8.85 -10.05 8.03
CA GLU A 350 -9.67 -10.91 8.90
C GLU A 350 -10.26 -12.10 8.13
N LEU A 351 -10.73 -11.85 6.90
CA LEU A 351 -11.21 -12.89 6.00
C LEU A 351 -10.09 -13.88 5.65
N ASN A 352 -8.93 -13.38 5.21
CA ASN A 352 -7.76 -14.22 4.91
C ASN A 352 -7.34 -15.06 6.10
N THR A 353 -7.43 -14.51 7.32
CA THR A 353 -7.12 -15.23 8.55
C THR A 353 -8.10 -16.37 8.76
N TYR A 354 -9.41 -16.11 8.64
CA TYR A 354 -10.45 -17.12 8.75
C TYR A 354 -10.37 -18.22 7.68
N MET A 355 -9.93 -17.89 6.46
CA MET A 355 -9.79 -18.88 5.38
C MET A 355 -8.53 -19.73 5.48
N SER A 356 -7.49 -19.21 6.14
CA SER A 356 -6.20 -19.90 6.31
C SER A 356 -6.10 -20.71 7.61
N SER A 357 -7.03 -20.48 8.56
CA SER A 357 -7.17 -21.23 9.81
C SER A 357 -8.01 -22.49 9.61
#